data_AF-A0AAV8X1X6-F1
#
_entry.id   AF-A0AAV8X1X6-F1
#
_cell.length_a   1.000
_cell.length_b   1.000
_cell.length_c   1.000
_cell.angle_alpha   90.00
_cell.angle_beta   90.00
_cell.angle_gamma   90.00
#
_symmetry.space_group_name_H-M   'P 1'
#
loop_
_entity.id
_entity.type
_entity.pdbx_description
1 polymer ?
#
loop_
_entity_poly.entity_id
_entity_poly.type
_entity_poly.pdbx_seq_one_letter_code
_entity_poly.pdbx_strand_id
1 'polypeptide(L)'
;MDGEFSFMDFDLFEVAINECFSVLNIALDNLDIYNFSVDTQDPRNGNTLLHYAALSGNEETTKKLLSLTAYTNILNEKGETPLHLACLKGHLNVTKLLLQHKAKLNAVDFRRETPLFKSVQGGNKLLTKFLISQHAAVNISNKINEKLIHVAVQFNDIKLVKVLLDTGEDPNVISDAGITPPQLAVQCGNGDILNLLIEKKADLTVRDIHNCTLLHLAIKEKQTDICKQLILQGLDINAQDVNGSSPLHLAVEFNVVSIVQLLLENSAAINQKDLDDYTPLHVAAKIKNDFEILEMLLKNNAISDAKTVHGDMPLHVAAAMGNTRAFVSLFSKKYINCLNNSGLTPLQIAEEKGNIAVVQLIMELDRNNNTGPKIPVLTELHKTKRKTLI
;
A
#
# COMPACT_ATOMS: atom_id res chain seq x y z
N MET A 1 -65.93 -16.62 15.14
CA MET A 1 -64.88 -16.71 14.11
C MET A 1 -63.88 -15.64 14.46
N ASP A 2 -63.01 -16.00 15.40
CA ASP A 2 -61.87 -15.22 15.83
C ASP A 2 -60.89 -15.16 14.67
N GLY A 3 -60.81 -13.99 14.04
CA GLY A 3 -59.74 -13.66 13.13
C GLY A 3 -58.57 -13.15 13.95
N GLU A 4 -57.71 -14.06 14.40
CA GLU A 4 -56.34 -13.70 14.78
C GLU A 4 -55.68 -13.07 13.55
N PHE A 5 -55.69 -11.74 13.48
CA PHE A 5 -54.68 -11.01 12.72
C PHE A 5 -53.34 -11.33 13.40
N SER A 6 -52.66 -12.37 12.93
CA SER A 6 -51.28 -12.59 13.33
C SER A 6 -50.46 -11.39 12.84
N PHE A 7 -49.93 -10.58 13.74
CA PHE A 7 -48.94 -9.53 13.49
C PHE A 7 -47.59 -10.12 13.00
N MET A 8 -47.64 -11.08 12.08
CA MET A 8 -46.54 -12.00 11.77
C MET A 8 -45.39 -11.39 10.95
N ASP A 9 -45.50 -10.19 10.36
CA ASP A 9 -44.46 -9.68 9.44
C ASP A 9 -44.00 -8.23 9.70
N PHE A 10 -44.24 -7.66 10.89
CA PHE A 10 -43.63 -6.35 11.21
C PHE A 10 -42.27 -6.52 11.88
N ASP A 11 -41.25 -6.84 11.08
CA ASP A 11 -39.89 -6.96 11.55
C ASP A 11 -39.27 -5.57 11.81
N LEU A 12 -39.21 -5.17 13.09
CA LEU A 12 -38.59 -3.91 13.52
C LEU A 12 -37.12 -3.82 13.10
N PHE A 13 -36.43 -4.96 12.96
CA PHE A 13 -35.06 -4.96 12.50
C PHE A 13 -34.96 -4.62 11.02
N GLU A 14 -35.89 -5.08 10.17
CA GLU A 14 -35.93 -4.63 8.77
C GLU A 14 -36.21 -3.14 8.64
N VAL A 15 -37.12 -2.60 9.47
CA VAL A 15 -37.36 -1.14 9.51
C VAL A 15 -36.08 -0.39 9.90
N ALA A 16 -35.32 -0.90 10.87
CA ALA A 16 -34.06 -0.32 11.30
C ALA A 16 -32.94 -0.43 10.26
N ILE A 17 -32.83 -1.58 9.58
CA ILE A 17 -31.87 -1.84 8.49
C ILE A 17 -32.11 -0.90 7.31
N ASN A 18 -33.37 -0.69 6.94
CA ASN A 18 -33.77 0.24 5.88
C ASN A 18 -33.80 1.71 6.35
N GLU A 19 -33.24 2.01 7.53
CA GLU A 19 -33.12 3.35 8.12
C GLU A 19 -34.45 4.12 8.21
N CYS A 20 -35.58 3.40 8.29
CA CYS A 20 -36.92 3.96 8.40
C CYS A 20 -37.25 4.35 9.85
N PHE A 21 -36.42 5.20 10.44
CA PHE A 21 -36.42 5.52 11.86
C PHE A 21 -37.68 6.26 12.36
N SER A 22 -38.40 6.97 11.48
CA SER A 22 -39.69 7.57 11.82
C SER A 22 -40.74 6.50 12.14
N VAL A 23 -40.83 5.47 11.30
CA VAL A 23 -41.71 4.31 11.48
C VAL A 23 -41.26 3.51 12.71
N LEU A 24 -39.95 3.30 12.86
CA LEU A 24 -39.41 2.63 14.03
C LEU A 24 -39.77 3.37 15.32
N ASN A 25 -39.64 4.70 15.36
CA ASN A 25 -39.98 5.49 16.53
C ASN A 25 -41.47 5.36 16.87
N ILE A 26 -42.37 5.34 15.89
CA ILE A 26 -43.81 5.11 16.14
C ILE A 26 -44.04 3.71 16.72
N ALA A 27 -43.35 2.69 16.21
CA ALA A 27 -43.45 1.34 16.73
C ALA A 27 -42.90 1.22 18.16
N LEU A 28 -41.82 1.93 18.48
CA LEU A 28 -41.22 1.99 19.81
C LEU A 28 -42.15 2.63 20.87
N ASP A 29 -43.11 3.48 20.48
CA ASP A 29 -44.14 3.99 21.41
C ASP A 29 -45.19 2.92 21.78
N ASN A 30 -45.24 1.83 21.02
CA ASN A 30 -46.30 0.82 21.10
C ASN A 30 -45.73 -0.59 21.35
N LEU A 31 -44.57 -0.70 22.02
CA LEU A 31 -43.85 -1.97 22.23
C LEU A 31 -44.69 -3.07 22.87
N ASP A 32 -45.61 -2.71 23.78
CA ASP A 32 -46.53 -3.66 24.42
C ASP A 32 -47.40 -4.41 23.40
N ILE A 33 -47.76 -3.77 22.28
CA ILE A 33 -48.54 -4.38 21.20
C ILE A 33 -47.71 -5.44 20.47
N TYR A 34 -46.40 -5.21 20.34
CA TYR A 34 -45.49 -6.08 19.60
C TYR A 34 -44.86 -7.19 20.45
N ASN A 35 -45.10 -7.21 21.77
CA ASN A 35 -44.43 -8.11 22.73
C ASN A 35 -42.90 -8.16 22.51
N PHE A 36 -42.31 -7.01 22.18
CA PHE A 36 -40.91 -6.90 21.78
C PHE A 36 -40.09 -6.27 22.90
N SER A 37 -39.02 -6.94 23.32
CA SER A 37 -38.04 -6.33 24.23
C SER A 37 -37.10 -5.42 23.45
N VAL A 38 -36.85 -4.20 23.93
CA VAL A 38 -35.91 -3.24 23.28
C VAL A 38 -34.49 -3.80 23.09
N ASP A 39 -34.13 -4.79 23.89
CA ASP A 39 -32.84 -5.46 23.90
C ASP A 39 -32.83 -6.78 23.12
N THR A 40 -33.94 -7.11 22.43
CA THR A 40 -34.01 -8.27 21.54
C THR A 40 -32.91 -8.13 20.48
N GLN A 41 -32.16 -9.21 20.29
CA GLN A 41 -31.10 -9.28 19.31
C GLN A 41 -31.64 -9.84 17.99
N ASP A 42 -31.31 -9.18 16.89
CA ASP A 42 -31.58 -9.64 15.55
C ASP A 42 -30.90 -10.99 15.33
N PRO A 43 -31.65 -12.06 14.99
CA PRO A 43 -31.11 -13.41 14.84
C PRO A 43 -30.10 -13.55 13.69
N ARG A 44 -29.97 -12.55 12.81
CA ARG A 44 -29.06 -12.59 11.66
C ARG A 44 -27.63 -12.18 12.00
N ASN A 45 -27.44 -11.36 13.03
CA ASN A 45 -26.13 -10.75 13.34
C ASN A 45 -25.95 -10.36 14.82
N GLY A 46 -26.94 -10.60 15.67
CA GLY A 46 -26.91 -10.25 17.10
C GLY A 46 -27.09 -8.77 17.41
N ASN A 47 -27.37 -7.89 16.44
CA ASN A 47 -27.58 -6.46 16.70
C ASN A 47 -28.91 -6.21 17.39
N THR A 48 -28.94 -5.33 18.39
CA THR A 48 -30.18 -4.75 18.91
C THR A 48 -30.61 -3.54 18.09
N LEU A 49 -31.83 -3.02 18.31
CA LEU A 49 -32.24 -1.75 17.68
C LEU A 49 -31.30 -0.59 18.03
N LEU A 50 -30.67 -0.63 19.21
CA LEU A 50 -29.69 0.38 19.62
C LEU A 50 -28.40 0.28 18.80
N HIS A 51 -27.99 -0.92 18.36
CA HIS A 51 -26.87 -1.07 17.43
C HIS A 51 -27.19 -0.43 16.07
N TYR A 52 -28.39 -0.66 15.53
CA TYR A 52 -28.80 -0.05 14.26
C TYR A 52 -28.91 1.46 14.33
N ALA A 53 -29.53 2.01 15.38
CA ALA A 53 -29.60 3.46 15.61
C ALA A 53 -28.20 4.08 15.78
N ALA A 54 -27.29 3.37 16.47
CA ALA A 54 -25.91 3.80 16.63
C ALA A 54 -25.10 3.73 15.34
N LEU A 55 -25.34 2.72 14.50
CA LEU A 55 -24.69 2.57 13.19
C LEU A 55 -25.13 3.65 12.21
N SER A 56 -26.42 3.99 12.17
CA SER A 56 -26.97 5.03 11.30
C SER A 56 -26.71 6.45 11.80
N GLY A 57 -26.41 6.60 13.09
CA GLY A 57 -26.24 7.92 13.71
C GLY A 57 -27.56 8.60 14.05
N ASN A 58 -28.66 7.85 14.12
CA ASN A 58 -29.97 8.42 14.44
C ASN A 58 -30.06 8.78 15.94
N GLU A 59 -29.85 10.05 16.24
CA GLU A 59 -29.88 10.57 17.62
C GLU A 59 -31.25 10.45 18.29
N GLU A 60 -32.34 10.62 17.53
CA GLU A 60 -33.70 10.61 18.07
C GLU A 60 -34.08 9.20 18.53
N THR A 61 -33.91 8.21 17.66
CA THR A 61 -34.14 6.80 17.98
C THR A 61 -33.18 6.34 19.07
N THR A 62 -31.92 6.76 19.05
CA THR A 62 -30.97 6.46 20.14
C THR A 62 -31.49 6.99 21.48
N LYS A 63 -31.89 8.27 21.58
CA LYS A 63 -32.46 8.85 22.81
C LYS A 63 -33.69 8.07 23.28
N LYS A 64 -34.57 7.71 22.33
CA LYS A 64 -35.79 6.97 22.61
C LYS A 64 -35.51 5.59 23.20
N LEU A 65 -34.66 4.81 22.53
CA LEU A 65 -34.25 3.47 23.02
C LEU A 65 -33.59 3.55 24.40
N LEU A 66 -32.74 4.54 24.64
CA LEU A 66 -32.11 4.76 25.95
C LEU A 66 -33.13 5.17 27.02
N SER A 67 -34.14 5.97 26.67
CA SER A 67 -35.25 6.33 27.58
C SER A 67 -36.12 5.13 27.96
N LEU A 68 -36.20 4.15 27.06
CA LEU A 68 -36.84 2.84 27.27
C LEU A 68 -35.90 1.84 27.97
N THR A 69 -34.83 2.33 28.60
CA THR A 69 -33.86 1.55 29.39
C THR A 69 -33.04 0.50 28.63
N ALA A 70 -32.91 0.64 27.29
CA ALA A 70 -32.08 -0.27 26.49
C ALA A 70 -30.64 -0.35 27.01
N TYR A 71 -30.09 -1.56 27.10
CA TYR A 71 -28.75 -1.81 27.59
C TYR A 71 -27.69 -1.38 26.57
N THR A 72 -26.79 -0.49 26.98
CA THR A 72 -25.75 0.10 26.12
C THR A 72 -24.56 -0.83 25.83
N ASN A 73 -24.49 -2.00 26.44
CA ASN A 73 -23.32 -2.89 26.43
C ASN A 73 -23.61 -4.30 25.92
N ILE A 74 -24.78 -4.54 25.29
CA ILE A 74 -25.06 -5.80 24.60
C ILE A 74 -24.07 -5.95 23.44
N LEU A 75 -23.61 -7.18 23.22
CA LEU A 75 -22.64 -7.51 22.18
C LEU A 75 -23.36 -8.18 21.01
N ASN A 76 -23.10 -7.73 19.80
CA ASN A 76 -23.50 -8.44 18.58
C ASN A 76 -22.61 -9.67 18.31
N GLU A 77 -22.83 -10.38 17.20
CA GLU A 77 -22.04 -11.57 16.83
C GLU A 77 -20.55 -11.30 16.57
N LYS A 78 -20.15 -10.04 16.36
CA LYS A 78 -18.74 -9.62 16.25
C LYS A 78 -18.15 -9.19 17.58
N GLY A 79 -18.93 -9.26 18.66
CA GLY A 79 -18.55 -8.76 19.98
C GLY A 79 -18.63 -7.23 20.08
N GLU A 80 -19.21 -6.55 19.10
CA GLU A 80 -19.28 -5.08 19.09
C GLU A 80 -20.45 -4.61 19.95
N THR A 81 -20.25 -3.52 20.70
CA THR A 81 -21.34 -2.75 21.35
C THR A 81 -21.87 -1.66 20.42
N PRO A 82 -23.04 -1.04 20.69
CA PRO A 82 -23.50 0.12 19.92
C PRO A 82 -22.48 1.25 19.85
N LEU A 83 -21.67 1.42 20.92
CA LEU A 83 -20.61 2.43 20.97
C LEU A 83 -19.50 2.15 19.93
N HIS A 84 -19.14 0.90 19.67
CA HIS A 84 -18.18 0.55 18.62
C HIS A 84 -18.68 1.01 17.25
N LEU A 85 -19.95 0.75 16.93
CA LEU A 85 -20.56 1.10 15.64
C LEU A 85 -20.68 2.62 15.46
N ALA A 86 -21.13 3.33 16.50
CA ALA A 86 -21.19 4.79 16.49
C ALA A 86 -19.80 5.43 16.27
N CYS A 87 -18.77 4.88 16.93
CA CYS A 87 -17.40 5.37 16.78
C CYS A 87 -16.85 5.07 15.39
N LEU A 88 -17.05 3.86 14.86
CA LEU A 88 -16.63 3.48 13.51
C LEU A 88 -17.24 4.39 12.43
N LYS A 89 -18.49 4.80 12.61
CA LYS A 89 -19.19 5.67 11.64
C LYS A 89 -19.01 7.15 11.91
N GLY A 90 -18.34 7.52 13.01
CA GLY A 90 -18.05 8.93 13.30
C GLY A 90 -19.19 9.71 13.94
N HIS A 91 -20.20 9.03 14.51
CA HIS A 91 -21.41 9.66 15.05
C HIS A 91 -21.17 10.23 16.46
N LEU A 92 -20.63 11.45 16.52
CA LEU A 92 -20.20 12.09 17.78
C LEU A 92 -21.35 12.28 18.77
N ASN A 93 -22.54 12.70 18.31
CA ASN A 93 -23.66 12.96 19.20
C ASN A 93 -24.25 11.67 19.77
N VAL A 94 -24.42 10.62 18.95
CA VAL A 94 -24.81 9.29 19.43
C VAL A 94 -23.77 8.74 20.41
N THR A 95 -22.48 8.90 20.11
CA THR A 95 -21.38 8.51 21.02
C THR A 95 -21.50 9.20 22.39
N LYS A 96 -21.77 10.52 22.42
CA LYS A 96 -22.00 11.26 23.66
C LYS A 96 -23.21 10.71 24.43
N LEU A 97 -24.32 10.45 23.75
CA LEU A 97 -25.53 9.91 24.36
C LEU A 97 -25.28 8.54 25.00
N LEU A 98 -24.58 7.65 24.29
CA LEU A 98 -24.24 6.32 24.78
C LEU A 98 -23.34 6.39 26.02
N LEU A 99 -22.31 7.25 26.02
CA LEU A 99 -21.44 7.44 27.19
C LEU A 99 -22.17 8.03 28.39
N GLN A 100 -23.09 8.98 28.17
CA GLN A 100 -23.96 9.51 29.23
C GLN A 100 -24.82 8.41 29.87
N HIS A 101 -25.20 7.38 29.10
CA HIS A 101 -25.96 6.21 29.56
C HIS A 101 -25.07 5.00 29.87
N LYS A 102 -23.87 5.26 30.42
CA LYS A 102 -22.96 4.24 30.98
C LYS A 102 -22.50 3.18 29.97
N ALA A 103 -22.42 3.50 28.68
CA ALA A 103 -21.70 2.66 27.72
C ALA A 103 -20.22 2.53 28.14
N LYS A 104 -19.68 1.32 28.09
CA LYS A 104 -18.29 1.03 28.46
C LYS A 104 -17.34 1.60 27.40
N LEU A 105 -16.66 2.69 27.74
CA LEU A 105 -15.72 3.39 26.86
C LEU A 105 -14.59 2.49 26.31
N ASN A 106 -14.07 1.59 27.14
CA ASN A 106 -12.97 0.69 26.80
C ASN A 106 -13.44 -0.77 26.63
N ALA A 107 -14.71 -0.98 26.23
CA ALA A 107 -15.15 -2.31 25.81
C ALA A 107 -14.27 -2.80 24.65
N VAL A 108 -14.11 -4.11 24.51
CA VAL A 108 -13.36 -4.73 23.42
C VAL A 108 -14.27 -5.68 22.66
N ASP A 109 -14.19 -5.65 21.33
CA ASP A 109 -14.87 -6.60 20.48
C ASP A 109 -14.12 -7.95 20.38
N PHE A 110 -14.62 -8.88 19.56
CA PHE A 110 -13.94 -10.17 19.36
C PHE A 110 -12.61 -10.05 18.60
N ARG A 111 -12.24 -8.90 18.05
CA ARG A 111 -10.92 -8.60 17.52
C ARG A 111 -10.03 -7.86 18.51
N ARG A 112 -10.47 -7.69 19.77
CA ARG A 112 -9.82 -6.87 20.81
C ARG A 112 -9.75 -5.38 20.45
N GLU A 113 -10.57 -4.91 19.52
CA GLU A 113 -10.64 -3.49 19.14
C GLU A 113 -11.57 -2.75 20.10
N THR A 114 -11.16 -1.58 20.58
CA THR A 114 -12.00 -0.71 21.42
C THR A 114 -12.79 0.29 20.56
N PRO A 115 -13.78 1.01 21.12
CA PRO A 115 -14.42 2.12 20.43
C PRO A 115 -13.45 3.19 19.93
N LEU A 116 -12.36 3.47 20.67
CA LEU A 116 -11.30 4.36 20.20
C LEU A 116 -10.58 3.80 18.98
N PHE A 117 -10.31 2.49 18.96
CA PHE A 117 -9.72 1.83 17.80
C PHE A 117 -10.61 1.98 16.55
N LYS A 118 -11.92 1.74 16.72
CA LYS A 118 -12.92 1.92 15.66
C LYS A 118 -13.02 3.36 15.17
N SER A 119 -12.90 4.36 16.05
CA SER A 119 -12.99 5.77 15.64
C SER A 119 -11.85 6.19 14.71
N VAL A 120 -10.66 5.62 14.89
CA VAL A 120 -9.52 5.83 13.99
C VAL A 120 -9.74 5.15 12.66
N GLN A 121 -10.22 3.89 12.65
CA GLN A 121 -10.60 3.18 11.41
C GLN A 121 -11.70 3.92 10.63
N GLY A 122 -12.62 4.57 11.33
CA GLY A 122 -13.66 5.42 10.76
C GLY A 122 -13.18 6.77 10.22
N GLY A 123 -11.93 7.15 10.47
CA GLY A 123 -11.32 8.41 10.02
C GLY A 123 -11.88 9.68 10.69
N ASN A 124 -12.75 9.56 11.71
CA ASN A 124 -13.36 10.73 12.35
C ASN A 124 -12.48 11.31 13.46
N LYS A 125 -11.60 12.23 13.06
CA LYS A 125 -10.63 12.88 13.95
C LYS A 125 -11.26 13.65 15.11
N LEU A 126 -12.47 14.22 14.94
CA LEU A 126 -13.16 14.93 16.02
C LEU A 126 -13.67 13.97 17.09
N LEU A 127 -14.26 12.84 16.66
CA LEU A 127 -14.71 11.80 17.57
C LEU A 127 -13.54 11.15 18.31
N THR A 128 -12.46 10.80 17.60
CA THR A 128 -11.23 10.27 18.21
C THR A 128 -10.69 11.20 19.31
N LYS A 129 -10.60 12.51 19.04
CA LYS A 129 -10.17 13.50 20.04
C LYS A 129 -11.11 13.56 21.23
N PHE A 130 -12.42 13.47 20.99
CA PHE A 130 -13.41 13.44 22.07
C PHE A 130 -13.24 12.18 22.94
N LEU A 131 -13.05 10.99 22.37
CA LEU A 131 -12.82 9.78 23.17
C LEU A 131 -11.55 9.87 24.00
N ILE A 132 -10.46 10.41 23.43
CA ILE A 132 -9.21 10.65 24.18
C ILE A 132 -9.43 11.64 25.33
N SER A 133 -10.23 12.70 25.13
CA SER A 133 -10.56 13.64 26.22
C SER A 133 -11.45 13.04 27.30
N GLN A 134 -12.15 11.94 27.01
CA GLN A 134 -12.86 11.12 28.00
C GLN A 134 -11.96 10.06 28.67
N HIS A 135 -10.64 10.17 28.53
CA HIS A 135 -9.66 9.23 29.07
C HIS A 135 -9.80 7.79 28.53
N ALA A 136 -10.16 7.65 27.26
CA ALA A 136 -10.09 6.35 26.58
C ALA A 136 -8.65 5.80 26.61
N ALA A 137 -8.50 4.49 26.77
CA ALA A 137 -7.20 3.85 26.80
C ALA A 137 -6.55 3.93 25.41
N VAL A 138 -5.32 4.49 25.34
CA VAL A 138 -4.58 4.68 24.07
C VAL A 138 -3.54 3.60 23.79
N ASN A 139 -2.97 2.97 24.83
CA ASN A 139 -2.06 1.83 24.69
C ASN A 139 -2.88 0.55 24.52
N ILE A 140 -3.45 0.39 23.33
CA ILE A 140 -4.35 -0.71 22.96
C ILE A 140 -3.82 -1.41 21.71
N SER A 141 -4.14 -2.70 21.60
CA SER A 141 -3.80 -3.53 20.44
C SER A 141 -4.94 -4.48 20.12
N ASN A 142 -5.11 -4.79 18.84
CA ASN A 142 -6.08 -5.80 18.39
C ASN A 142 -5.48 -7.23 18.49
N LYS A 143 -6.20 -8.23 17.97
CA LYS A 143 -5.81 -9.64 17.99
C LYS A 143 -4.55 -9.98 17.17
N ILE A 144 -4.21 -9.19 16.16
CA ILE A 144 -2.99 -9.35 15.33
C ILE A 144 -1.85 -8.43 15.80
N ASN A 145 -1.94 -7.99 17.06
CA ASN A 145 -0.99 -7.10 17.71
C ASN A 145 -0.77 -5.76 16.99
N GLU A 146 -1.71 -5.33 16.14
CA GLU A 146 -1.69 -3.96 15.63
C GLU A 146 -2.08 -3.02 16.77
N LYS A 147 -1.10 -2.26 17.23
CA LYS A 147 -1.32 -1.13 18.12
C LYS A 147 -2.05 0.02 17.45
N LEU A 148 -2.65 0.89 18.27
CA LEU A 148 -3.37 2.09 17.80
C LEU A 148 -2.51 2.99 16.88
N ILE A 149 -1.20 3.06 17.11
CA ILE A 149 -0.29 3.83 16.25
C ILE A 149 -0.21 3.28 14.82
N HIS A 150 -0.25 1.96 14.61
CA HIS A 150 -0.26 1.39 13.26
C HIS A 150 -1.49 1.85 12.48
N VAL A 151 -2.67 1.75 13.10
CA VAL A 151 -3.93 2.20 12.48
C VAL A 151 -3.91 3.72 12.26
N ALA A 152 -3.40 4.50 13.22
CA ALA A 152 -3.27 5.94 13.06
C ALA A 152 -2.37 6.32 11.86
N VAL A 153 -1.28 5.55 11.63
CA VAL A 153 -0.39 5.73 10.48
C VAL A 153 -1.10 5.34 9.18
N GLN A 154 -1.77 4.19 9.14
CA GLN A 154 -2.48 3.68 7.96
C GLN A 154 -3.56 4.67 7.46
N PHE A 155 -4.31 5.28 8.39
CA PHE A 155 -5.37 6.24 8.08
C PHE A 155 -4.87 7.70 8.01
N ASN A 156 -3.56 7.92 8.01
CA ASN A 156 -2.92 9.24 7.92
C ASN A 156 -3.45 10.26 8.96
N ASP A 157 -3.52 9.85 10.22
CA ASP A 157 -3.84 10.74 11.34
C ASP A 157 -2.57 11.20 12.08
N ILE A 158 -1.80 12.08 11.42
CA ILE A 158 -0.57 12.69 11.96
C ILE A 158 -0.77 13.24 13.38
N LYS A 159 -1.93 13.85 13.66
CA LYS A 159 -2.21 14.46 14.97
C LYS A 159 -2.32 13.39 16.04
N LEU A 160 -2.99 12.27 15.75
CA LEU A 160 -3.06 11.15 16.67
C LEU A 160 -1.70 10.49 16.84
N VAL A 161 -0.97 10.24 15.76
CA VAL A 161 0.40 9.68 15.83
C VAL A 161 1.27 10.55 16.75
N LYS A 162 1.19 11.88 16.62
CA LYS A 162 1.90 12.80 17.50
C LYS A 162 1.49 12.65 18.98
N VAL A 163 0.19 12.61 19.26
CA VAL A 163 -0.31 12.40 20.63
C VAL A 163 0.20 11.07 21.21
N LEU A 164 0.16 9.97 20.44
CA LEU A 164 0.61 8.67 20.89
C LEU A 164 2.11 8.67 21.23
N LEU A 165 2.93 9.22 20.35
CA LEU A 165 4.38 9.34 20.57
C LEU A 165 4.71 10.29 21.73
N ASP A 166 3.97 11.38 21.89
CA ASP A 166 4.11 12.30 23.04
C ASP A 166 3.71 11.65 24.37
N THR A 167 2.80 10.67 24.35
CA THR A 167 2.44 9.87 25.53
C THR A 167 3.39 8.71 25.83
N GLY A 168 4.48 8.56 25.06
CA GLY A 168 5.51 7.54 25.26
C GLY A 168 5.27 6.21 24.54
N GLU A 169 4.38 6.16 23.55
CA GLU A 169 4.30 5.01 22.65
C GLU A 169 5.64 4.84 21.92
N ASP A 170 6.14 3.61 21.85
CA ASP A 170 7.39 3.30 21.18
C ASP A 170 7.20 3.42 19.65
N PRO A 171 7.98 4.26 18.93
CA PRO A 171 7.86 4.39 17.48
C PRO A 171 8.28 3.13 16.70
N ASN A 172 8.86 2.12 17.36
CA ASN A 172 9.38 0.89 16.77
C ASN A 172 8.55 -0.35 17.09
N VAL A 173 7.34 -0.16 17.64
CA VAL A 173 6.43 -1.28 17.90
C VAL A 173 6.18 -2.08 16.63
N ILE A 174 6.03 -3.39 16.76
CA ILE A 174 5.76 -4.29 15.64
C ILE A 174 4.38 -4.92 15.79
N SER A 175 3.67 -5.06 14.67
CA SER A 175 2.52 -5.96 14.56
C SER A 175 2.96 -7.43 14.47
N ASP A 176 2.01 -8.37 14.49
CA ASP A 176 2.34 -9.80 14.29
C ASP A 176 2.94 -10.09 12.90
N ALA A 177 2.68 -9.21 11.92
CA ALA A 177 3.31 -9.27 10.60
C ALA A 177 4.75 -8.72 10.59
N GLY A 178 5.27 -8.26 11.73
CA GLY A 178 6.60 -7.65 11.84
C GLY A 178 6.67 -6.24 11.26
N ILE A 179 5.53 -5.57 11.04
CA ILE A 179 5.49 -4.24 10.44
C ILE A 179 5.64 -3.18 11.52
N THR A 180 6.59 -2.26 11.31
CA THR A 180 6.82 -1.08 12.17
C THR A 180 6.09 0.17 11.66
N PRO A 181 5.82 1.18 12.52
CA PRO A 181 5.25 2.45 12.09
C PRO A 181 6.01 3.15 10.94
N PRO A 182 7.36 3.19 10.89
CA PRO A 182 8.08 3.75 9.75
C PRO A 182 7.86 2.98 8.45
N GLN A 183 7.84 1.64 8.50
CA GLN A 183 7.52 0.82 7.32
C GLN A 183 6.13 1.12 6.79
N LEU A 184 5.15 1.19 7.70
CA LEU A 184 3.77 1.48 7.33
C LEU A 184 3.62 2.92 6.78
N ALA A 185 4.34 3.89 7.34
CA ALA A 185 4.35 5.27 6.84
C ALA A 185 4.88 5.35 5.41
N VAL A 186 5.94 4.59 5.09
CA VAL A 186 6.47 4.48 3.73
C VAL A 186 5.49 3.75 2.81
N GLN A 187 4.95 2.60 3.23
CA GLN A 187 3.97 1.84 2.42
C GLN A 187 2.73 2.67 2.09
N CYS A 188 2.26 3.51 3.01
CA CYS A 188 1.11 4.40 2.80
C CYS A 188 1.46 5.73 2.12
N GLY A 189 2.75 6.04 1.90
CA GLY A 189 3.19 7.30 1.30
C GLY A 189 3.05 8.53 2.19
N ASN A 190 3.01 8.34 3.51
CA ASN A 190 2.79 9.39 4.50
C ASN A 190 4.11 10.03 4.96
N GLY A 191 4.73 10.85 4.10
CA GLY A 191 6.02 11.51 4.39
C GLY A 191 6.02 12.40 5.64
N ASP A 192 4.89 13.07 5.95
CA ASP A 192 4.76 13.89 7.17
C ASP A 192 4.79 13.03 8.44
N ILE A 193 4.17 11.85 8.41
CA ILE A 193 4.23 10.90 9.53
C ILE A 193 5.64 10.33 9.63
N LEU A 194 6.27 9.99 8.50
CA LEU A 194 7.65 9.53 8.51
C LEU A 194 8.59 10.56 9.16
N ASN A 195 8.46 11.85 8.80
CA ASN A 195 9.24 12.93 9.44
C ASN A 195 9.00 13.00 10.95
N LEU A 196 7.74 12.90 11.38
CA LEU A 196 7.41 12.87 12.81
C LEU A 196 8.01 11.66 13.53
N LEU A 197 8.04 10.48 12.89
CA LEU A 197 8.67 9.28 13.43
C LEU A 197 10.20 9.44 13.52
N ILE A 198 10.82 10.06 12.51
CA ILE A 198 12.25 10.40 12.51
C ILE A 198 12.58 11.37 13.66
N GLU A 199 11.79 12.42 13.86
CA GLU A 199 11.93 13.36 15.00
C GLU A 199 11.86 12.63 16.35
N LYS A 200 11.07 11.56 16.42
CA LYS A 200 10.92 10.70 17.59
C LYS A 200 11.92 9.54 17.65
N LYS A 201 12.98 9.59 16.82
CA LYS A 201 14.09 8.62 16.78
C LYS A 201 13.63 7.19 16.47
N ALA A 202 12.66 7.05 15.57
CA ALA A 202 12.31 5.74 15.03
C ALA A 202 13.50 5.11 14.31
N ASP A 203 13.61 3.79 14.39
CA ASP A 203 14.59 3.00 13.68
C ASP A 203 14.19 2.88 12.20
N LEU A 204 15.05 3.39 11.33
CA LEU A 204 14.87 3.35 9.88
C LEU A 204 15.63 2.20 9.21
N THR A 205 16.43 1.44 9.98
CA THR A 205 17.24 0.32 9.48
C THR A 205 16.46 -0.99 9.37
N VAL A 206 15.17 -0.94 9.71
CA VAL A 206 14.20 -2.03 9.63
C VAL A 206 14.14 -2.65 8.24
N ARG A 207 13.92 -3.96 8.22
CA ARG A 207 13.79 -4.76 6.99
C ARG A 207 12.53 -5.61 7.04
N ASP A 208 11.91 -5.79 5.88
CA ASP A 208 10.77 -6.71 5.74
C ASP A 208 11.23 -8.17 5.51
N ILE A 209 10.25 -9.06 5.29
CA ILE A 209 10.49 -10.50 5.03
C ILE A 209 11.27 -10.77 3.73
N HIS A 210 11.35 -9.79 2.81
CA HIS A 210 12.12 -9.85 1.57
C HIS A 210 13.47 -9.14 1.71
N ASN A 211 13.90 -8.87 2.94
CA ASN A 211 15.12 -8.13 3.28
C ASN A 211 15.12 -6.70 2.70
N CYS A 212 13.96 -6.16 2.29
CA CYS A 212 13.83 -4.81 1.76
C CYS A 212 13.92 -3.77 2.88
N THR A 213 14.77 -2.76 2.68
CA THR A 213 14.84 -1.57 3.54
C THR A 213 13.69 -0.60 3.24
N LEU A 214 13.51 0.43 4.09
CA LEU A 214 12.55 1.51 3.80
C LEU A 214 12.76 2.16 2.43
N LEU A 215 14.03 2.31 1.99
CA LEU A 215 14.32 2.89 0.68
C LEU A 215 13.81 1.99 -0.47
N HIS A 216 13.94 0.67 -0.35
CA HIS A 216 13.35 -0.26 -1.34
C HIS A 216 11.83 -0.13 -1.39
N LEU A 217 11.17 -0.07 -0.23
CA LEU A 217 9.72 0.07 -0.14
C LEU A 217 9.24 1.38 -0.78
N ALA A 218 9.91 2.50 -0.49
CA ALA A 218 9.59 3.81 -1.08
C ALA A 218 9.72 3.81 -2.61
N ILE A 219 10.70 3.07 -3.15
CA ILE A 219 10.93 2.95 -4.59
C ILE A 219 9.85 2.08 -5.26
N LYS A 220 9.46 0.95 -4.63
CA LYS A 220 8.36 0.09 -5.10
C LYS A 220 7.05 0.89 -5.23
N GLU A 221 6.79 1.77 -4.27
CA GLU A 221 5.63 2.68 -4.28
C GLU A 221 5.85 3.97 -5.09
N LYS A 222 7.02 4.14 -5.74
CA LYS A 222 7.40 5.27 -6.61
C LYS A 222 7.39 6.64 -5.91
N GLN A 223 7.67 6.67 -4.61
CA GLN A 223 7.57 7.86 -3.76
C GLN A 223 8.89 8.64 -3.74
N THR A 224 9.10 9.51 -4.74
CA THR A 224 10.37 10.25 -4.90
C THR A 224 10.72 11.10 -3.67
N ASP A 225 9.74 11.78 -3.04
CA ASP A 225 10.02 12.66 -1.91
C ASP A 225 10.36 11.91 -0.62
N ILE A 226 9.75 10.74 -0.38
CA ILE A 226 10.13 9.85 0.71
C ILE A 226 11.52 9.25 0.46
N CYS A 227 11.86 8.90 -0.78
CA CYS A 227 13.22 8.48 -1.12
C CYS A 227 14.25 9.57 -0.76
N LYS A 228 13.97 10.84 -1.09
CA LYS A 228 14.83 11.97 -0.70
C LYS A 228 14.99 12.06 0.81
N GLN A 229 13.88 11.99 1.56
CA GLN A 229 13.91 12.04 3.02
C GLN A 229 14.78 10.91 3.60
N LEU A 230 14.60 9.68 3.13
CA LEU A 230 15.33 8.50 3.59
C LEU A 230 16.84 8.57 3.27
N ILE A 231 17.21 9.06 2.08
CA ILE A 231 18.62 9.25 1.70
C ILE A 231 19.28 10.33 2.58
N LEU A 232 18.57 11.42 2.90
CA LEU A 232 19.07 12.48 3.79
C LEU A 232 19.32 11.98 5.23
N GLN A 233 18.66 10.91 5.66
CA GLN A 233 18.93 10.26 6.95
C GLN A 233 20.19 9.37 6.93
N GLY A 234 20.90 9.28 5.81
CA GLY A 234 22.15 8.51 5.70
C GLY A 234 21.94 7.00 5.66
N LEU A 235 20.75 6.54 5.24
CA LEU A 235 20.51 5.11 5.01
C LEU A 235 21.42 4.58 3.89
N ASP A 236 21.79 3.30 4.01
CA ASP A 236 22.61 2.63 2.99
C ASP A 236 21.87 2.59 1.64
N ILE A 237 22.31 3.46 0.73
CA ILE A 237 21.78 3.60 -0.63
C ILE A 237 22.06 2.39 -1.51
N ASN A 238 22.96 1.50 -1.08
CA ASN A 238 23.40 0.31 -1.80
C ASN A 238 22.96 -0.99 -1.11
N ALA A 239 22.14 -0.91 -0.07
CA ALA A 239 21.62 -2.09 0.62
C ALA A 239 20.98 -3.06 -0.38
N GLN A 240 21.18 -4.37 -0.19
CA GLN A 240 20.59 -5.37 -1.07
C GLN A 240 19.38 -6.04 -0.42
N ASP A 241 18.36 -6.33 -1.22
CA ASP A 241 17.21 -7.16 -0.83
C ASP A 241 17.54 -8.67 -0.92
N VAL A 242 16.52 -9.54 -0.80
CA VAL A 242 16.69 -11.00 -0.85
C VAL A 242 17.23 -11.52 -2.19
N ASN A 243 17.06 -10.78 -3.28
CA ASN A 243 17.56 -11.13 -4.62
C ASN A 243 18.92 -10.49 -4.92
N GLY A 244 19.51 -9.76 -3.97
CA GLY A 244 20.70 -8.96 -4.22
C GLY A 244 20.41 -7.62 -4.90
N SER A 245 19.15 -7.29 -5.17
CA SER A 245 18.79 -6.05 -5.85
C SER A 245 19.04 -4.86 -4.92
N SER A 246 19.78 -3.86 -5.42
CA SER A 246 19.94 -2.57 -4.74
C SER A 246 18.77 -1.63 -5.05
N PRO A 247 18.61 -0.50 -4.31
CA PRO A 247 17.66 0.55 -4.64
C PRO A 247 17.73 1.00 -6.10
N LEU A 248 18.94 1.07 -6.67
CA LEU A 248 19.14 1.45 -8.07
C LEU A 248 18.62 0.39 -9.05
N HIS A 249 18.73 -0.91 -8.74
CA HIS A 249 18.12 -1.96 -9.56
C HIS A 249 16.59 -1.79 -9.61
N LEU A 250 15.95 -1.62 -8.45
CA LEU A 250 14.50 -1.45 -8.37
C LEU A 250 14.04 -0.16 -9.06
N ALA A 251 14.75 0.96 -8.87
CA ALA A 251 14.39 2.23 -9.49
C ALA A 251 14.42 2.15 -11.04
N VAL A 252 15.38 1.41 -11.59
CA VAL A 252 15.45 1.10 -13.02
C VAL A 252 14.31 0.16 -13.42
N GLU A 253 14.10 -0.94 -12.69
CA GLU A 253 13.05 -1.92 -13.00
C GLU A 253 11.63 -1.31 -13.01
N PHE A 254 11.30 -0.48 -12.03
CA PHE A 254 10.01 0.23 -11.94
C PHE A 254 9.91 1.44 -12.86
N ASN A 255 10.98 1.74 -13.61
CA ASN A 255 11.10 2.85 -14.55
C ASN A 255 10.79 4.22 -13.92
N VAL A 256 11.48 4.56 -12.82
CA VAL A 256 11.28 5.83 -12.11
C VAL A 256 12.50 6.73 -12.29
N VAL A 257 12.53 7.48 -13.41
CA VAL A 257 13.66 8.35 -13.82
C VAL A 257 14.10 9.30 -12.70
N SER A 258 13.15 9.93 -12.01
CA SER A 258 13.44 10.87 -10.92
C SER A 258 14.17 10.22 -9.74
N ILE A 259 13.84 8.96 -9.42
CA ILE A 259 14.51 8.21 -8.35
C ILE A 259 15.87 7.71 -8.84
N VAL A 260 16.01 7.24 -10.07
CA VAL A 260 17.32 6.86 -10.64
C VAL A 260 18.27 8.05 -10.57
N GLN A 261 17.83 9.23 -11.03
CA GLN A 261 18.63 10.45 -10.97
C GLN A 261 19.02 10.78 -9.53
N LEU A 262 18.06 10.77 -8.61
CA LEU A 262 18.30 11.03 -7.19
C LEU A 262 19.34 10.07 -6.59
N LEU A 263 19.26 8.78 -6.90
CA LEU A 263 20.19 7.77 -6.41
C LEU A 263 21.61 8.01 -6.95
N LEU A 264 21.74 8.29 -8.24
CA LEU A 264 23.04 8.57 -8.88
C LEU A 264 23.68 9.85 -8.35
N GLU A 265 22.89 10.92 -8.15
CA GLU A 265 23.36 12.18 -7.54
C GLU A 265 23.88 11.97 -6.11
N ASN A 266 23.36 10.95 -5.40
CA ASN A 266 23.80 10.57 -4.06
C ASN A 266 24.78 9.38 -4.06
N SER A 267 25.52 9.19 -5.17
CA SER A 267 26.61 8.21 -5.29
C SER A 267 26.20 6.76 -5.08
N ALA A 268 24.98 6.37 -5.49
CA ALA A 268 24.61 4.96 -5.59
C ALA A 268 25.58 4.21 -6.52
N ALA A 269 25.93 2.99 -6.13
CA ALA A 269 26.87 2.14 -6.85
C ALA A 269 26.27 1.70 -8.19
N ILE A 270 26.59 2.44 -9.25
CA ILE A 270 26.02 2.28 -10.59
C ILE A 270 26.27 0.90 -11.22
N ASN A 271 27.33 0.21 -10.77
CA ASN A 271 27.72 -1.12 -11.25
C ASN A 271 27.57 -2.21 -10.18
N GLN A 272 26.82 -1.93 -9.09
CA GLN A 272 26.50 -2.96 -8.11
C GLN A 272 25.84 -4.14 -8.82
N LYS A 273 26.19 -5.35 -8.40
CA LYS A 273 25.64 -6.59 -8.95
C LYS A 273 24.60 -7.19 -8.01
N ASP A 274 23.50 -7.70 -8.55
CA ASP A 274 22.58 -8.58 -7.82
C ASP A 274 23.10 -10.03 -7.74
N LEU A 275 22.28 -10.97 -7.24
CA LEU A 275 22.70 -12.37 -7.08
C LEU A 275 22.95 -13.12 -8.40
N ASP A 276 22.39 -12.64 -9.52
CA ASP A 276 22.60 -13.17 -10.86
C ASP A 276 23.68 -12.36 -11.63
N ASP A 277 24.45 -11.53 -10.91
CA ASP A 277 25.46 -10.62 -11.45
C ASP A 277 24.89 -9.58 -12.44
N TYR A 278 23.57 -9.33 -12.44
CA TYR A 278 22.99 -8.23 -13.19
C TYR A 278 23.41 -6.92 -12.55
N THR A 279 23.77 -5.96 -13.39
CA THR A 279 23.95 -4.56 -13.00
C THR A 279 22.67 -3.77 -13.34
N PRO A 280 22.48 -2.56 -12.80
CA PRO A 280 21.37 -1.69 -13.21
C PRO A 280 21.28 -1.48 -14.74
N LEU A 281 22.41 -1.49 -15.44
CA LEU A 281 22.42 -1.39 -16.91
C LEU A 281 21.86 -2.64 -17.61
N HIS A 282 22.06 -3.83 -17.05
CA HIS A 282 21.41 -5.05 -17.54
C HIS A 282 19.89 -4.98 -17.35
N VAL A 283 19.44 -4.48 -16.19
CA VAL A 283 18.01 -4.27 -15.91
C VAL A 283 17.42 -3.26 -16.90
N ALA A 284 18.13 -2.16 -17.17
CA ALA A 284 17.72 -1.16 -18.16
C ALA A 284 17.66 -1.74 -19.60
N ALA A 285 18.59 -2.62 -19.96
CA ALA A 285 18.57 -3.30 -21.25
C ALA A 285 17.37 -4.25 -21.41
N LYS A 286 16.92 -4.85 -20.30
CA LYS A 286 15.78 -5.78 -20.24
C LYS A 286 14.44 -5.08 -20.46
N ILE A 287 14.24 -3.88 -19.90
CA ILE A 287 12.98 -3.14 -19.96
C ILE A 287 12.78 -2.43 -21.31
N LYS A 288 11.65 -2.65 -21.98
CA LYS A 288 11.37 -2.05 -23.31
C LYS A 288 10.87 -0.60 -23.26
N ASN A 289 10.50 -0.11 -22.06
CA ASN A 289 9.62 1.04 -21.93
C ASN A 289 10.31 2.37 -21.69
N ASP A 290 11.63 2.43 -21.50
CA ASP A 290 12.27 3.73 -21.42
C ASP A 290 13.76 3.72 -21.77
N PHE A 291 14.10 4.63 -22.68
CA PHE A 291 15.46 4.82 -23.17
C PHE A 291 16.24 5.79 -22.30
N GLU A 292 15.54 6.69 -21.60
CA GLU A 292 16.17 7.76 -20.83
C GLU A 292 17.04 7.22 -19.70
N ILE A 293 16.55 6.22 -18.95
CA ILE A 293 17.31 5.59 -17.86
C ILE A 293 18.59 4.92 -18.37
N LEU A 294 18.51 4.21 -19.49
CA LEU A 294 19.67 3.54 -20.08
C LEU A 294 20.77 4.55 -20.46
N GLU A 295 20.40 5.63 -21.17
CA GLU A 295 21.34 6.71 -21.50
C GLU A 295 21.88 7.41 -20.26
N MET A 296 21.03 7.63 -19.25
CA MET A 296 21.44 8.21 -17.98
C MET A 296 22.50 7.35 -17.28
N LEU A 297 22.32 6.03 -17.24
CA LEU A 297 23.29 5.11 -16.67
C LEU A 297 24.61 5.14 -17.47
N LEU A 298 24.54 5.07 -18.80
CA LEU A 298 25.73 5.13 -19.67
C LEU A 298 26.50 6.45 -19.49
N LYS A 299 25.79 7.58 -19.43
CA LYS A 299 26.37 8.91 -19.18
C LYS A 299 27.05 9.01 -17.81
N ASN A 300 26.60 8.24 -16.83
CA ASN A 300 27.21 8.14 -15.51
C ASN A 300 28.24 7.00 -15.40
N ASN A 301 28.82 6.57 -16.52
CA ASN A 301 29.89 5.55 -16.59
C ASN A 301 29.47 4.15 -16.14
N ALA A 302 28.23 3.74 -16.40
CA ALA A 302 27.84 2.34 -16.26
C ALA A 302 28.67 1.44 -17.21
N ILE A 303 29.12 0.29 -16.71
CA ILE A 303 29.96 -0.65 -17.45
C ILE A 303 29.08 -1.44 -18.44
N SER A 304 29.29 -1.22 -19.73
CA SER A 304 28.49 -1.82 -20.82
C SER A 304 28.90 -3.23 -21.22
N ASP A 305 30.03 -3.74 -20.71
CA ASP A 305 30.54 -5.08 -20.96
C ASP A 305 30.61 -5.95 -19.69
N ALA A 306 29.96 -5.51 -18.62
CA ALA A 306 29.78 -6.31 -17.40
C ALA A 306 29.06 -7.61 -17.77
N LYS A 307 29.45 -8.71 -17.12
CA LYS A 307 28.88 -10.03 -17.36
C LYS A 307 28.07 -10.51 -16.17
N THR A 308 26.90 -11.08 -16.45
CA THR A 308 26.08 -11.86 -15.52
C THR A 308 26.72 -13.22 -15.19
N VAL A 309 26.09 -14.00 -14.31
CA VAL A 309 26.50 -15.38 -14.01
C VAL A 309 26.49 -16.29 -15.24
N HIS A 310 25.66 -15.96 -16.25
CA HIS A 310 25.58 -16.66 -17.53
C HIS A 310 26.55 -16.11 -18.59
N GLY A 311 27.37 -15.11 -18.24
CA GLY A 311 28.28 -14.46 -19.17
C GLY A 311 27.60 -13.48 -20.12
N ASP A 312 26.30 -13.22 -19.93
CA ASP A 312 25.55 -12.26 -20.74
C ASP A 312 25.99 -10.85 -20.38
N MET A 313 26.16 -10.02 -21.42
CA MET A 313 26.38 -8.57 -21.29
C MET A 313 25.03 -7.86 -21.45
N PRO A 314 24.90 -6.57 -21.09
CA PRO A 314 23.68 -5.81 -21.37
C PRO A 314 23.23 -5.90 -22.83
N LEU A 315 24.18 -5.99 -23.78
CA LEU A 315 23.88 -6.17 -25.21
C LEU A 315 23.19 -7.52 -25.52
N HIS A 316 23.62 -8.61 -24.87
CA HIS A 316 22.96 -9.92 -24.98
C HIS A 316 21.54 -9.86 -24.43
N VAL A 317 21.35 -9.19 -23.28
CA VAL A 317 20.02 -9.01 -22.65
C VAL A 317 19.09 -8.19 -23.55
N ALA A 318 19.58 -7.09 -24.14
CA ALA A 318 18.83 -6.29 -25.09
C ALA A 318 18.39 -7.11 -26.32
N ALA A 319 19.26 -7.98 -26.83
CA ALA A 319 18.94 -8.90 -27.91
C ALA A 319 17.89 -9.95 -27.51
N ALA A 320 18.04 -10.57 -26.34
CA ALA A 320 17.11 -11.56 -25.80
C ALA A 320 15.70 -10.99 -25.60
N MET A 321 15.62 -9.74 -25.15
CA MET A 321 14.34 -9.07 -24.94
C MET A 321 13.79 -8.45 -26.23
N GLY A 322 14.59 -8.27 -27.28
CA GLY A 322 14.14 -7.59 -28.50
C GLY A 322 14.06 -6.07 -28.33
N ASN A 323 14.87 -5.51 -27.44
CA ASN A 323 14.92 -4.08 -27.15
C ASN A 323 15.87 -3.37 -28.13
N THR A 324 15.36 -3.04 -29.33
CA THR A 324 16.16 -2.44 -30.41
C THR A 324 16.82 -1.13 -30.00
N ARG A 325 16.15 -0.29 -29.20
CA ARG A 325 16.69 0.99 -28.76
C ARG A 325 17.86 0.81 -27.80
N ALA A 326 17.70 -0.02 -26.76
CA ALA A 326 18.81 -0.33 -25.87
C ALA A 326 19.97 -0.99 -26.62
N PHE A 327 19.66 -1.86 -27.58
CA PHE A 327 20.67 -2.50 -28.41
C PHE A 327 21.51 -1.49 -29.19
N VAL A 328 20.87 -0.47 -29.79
CA VAL A 328 21.58 0.62 -30.49
C VAL A 328 22.51 1.39 -29.56
N SER A 329 22.06 1.75 -28.35
CA SER A 329 22.89 2.52 -27.42
C SER A 329 24.01 1.73 -26.79
N LEU A 330 23.80 0.43 -26.57
CA LEU A 330 24.82 -0.49 -26.08
C LEU A 330 25.76 -0.97 -27.19
N PHE A 331 25.51 -0.59 -28.44
CA PHE A 331 26.29 -1.05 -29.58
C PHE A 331 27.77 -0.70 -29.42
N SER A 332 28.60 -1.73 -29.51
CA SER A 332 30.04 -1.60 -29.58
C SER A 332 30.59 -2.58 -30.60
N LYS A 333 31.40 -2.08 -31.54
CA LYS A 333 32.08 -2.93 -32.54
C LYS A 333 32.87 -4.07 -31.90
N LYS A 334 33.42 -3.83 -30.70
CA LYS A 334 34.21 -4.80 -29.95
C LYS A 334 33.35 -5.94 -29.41
N TYR A 335 32.08 -5.68 -29.10
CA TYR A 335 31.22 -6.61 -28.35
C TYR A 335 30.02 -7.14 -29.15
N ILE A 336 29.77 -6.67 -30.37
CA ILE A 336 28.62 -7.13 -31.19
C ILE A 336 28.60 -8.65 -31.42
N ASN A 337 29.77 -9.28 -31.47
CA ASN A 337 29.95 -10.73 -31.66
C ASN A 337 30.56 -11.42 -30.43
N CYS A 338 30.49 -10.80 -29.24
CA CYS A 338 30.96 -11.46 -28.03
C CYS A 338 30.09 -12.68 -27.69
N LEU A 339 30.67 -13.66 -27.01
CA LEU A 339 29.99 -14.90 -26.62
C LEU A 339 29.69 -14.87 -25.12
N ASN A 340 28.49 -15.32 -24.76
CA ASN A 340 28.15 -15.67 -23.38
C ASN A 340 28.71 -17.06 -23.00
N ASN A 341 28.41 -17.55 -21.79
CA ASN A 341 28.94 -18.83 -21.31
C ASN A 341 28.35 -20.05 -22.06
N SER A 342 27.23 -19.86 -22.76
CA SER A 342 26.63 -20.87 -23.65
C SER A 342 27.20 -20.84 -25.07
N GLY A 343 28.16 -19.96 -25.35
CA GLY A 343 28.76 -19.81 -26.68
C GLY A 343 27.85 -19.12 -27.69
N LEU A 344 26.85 -18.35 -27.22
CA LEU A 344 25.92 -17.63 -28.09
C LEU A 344 26.30 -16.15 -28.20
N THR A 345 26.21 -15.61 -29.41
CA THR A 345 26.28 -14.18 -29.71
C THR A 345 24.94 -13.48 -29.46
N PRO A 346 24.91 -12.13 -29.32
CA PRO A 346 23.65 -11.40 -29.28
C PRO A 346 22.74 -11.65 -30.49
N LEU A 347 23.31 -11.85 -31.70
CA LEU A 347 22.53 -12.20 -32.90
C LEU A 347 21.82 -13.54 -32.74
N GLN A 348 22.55 -14.59 -32.36
CA GLN A 348 21.98 -15.92 -32.19
C GLN A 348 20.90 -15.94 -31.10
N ILE A 349 21.11 -15.22 -30.00
CA ILE A 349 20.10 -15.07 -28.95
C ILE A 349 18.83 -14.38 -29.51
N ALA A 350 18.99 -13.32 -30.32
CA ALA A 350 17.85 -12.65 -30.93
C ALA A 350 17.10 -13.56 -31.92
N GLU A 351 17.80 -14.39 -32.68
CA GLU A 351 17.23 -15.39 -33.59
C GLU A 351 16.45 -16.46 -32.82
N GLU A 352 17.06 -17.05 -31.77
CA GLU A 352 16.43 -18.07 -30.92
C GLU A 352 15.16 -17.55 -30.22
N LYS A 353 15.16 -16.29 -29.80
CA LYS A 353 13.99 -15.64 -29.16
C LYS A 353 12.98 -15.08 -30.16
N GLY A 354 13.24 -15.14 -31.47
CA GLY A 354 12.34 -14.63 -32.51
C GLY A 354 12.24 -13.10 -32.57
N ASN A 355 13.27 -12.38 -32.10
CA ASN A 355 13.31 -10.92 -32.05
C ASN A 355 13.75 -10.33 -33.41
N ILE A 356 12.90 -10.49 -34.42
CA ILE A 356 13.18 -10.16 -35.84
C ILE A 356 13.73 -8.73 -36.01
N ALA A 357 13.20 -7.75 -35.28
CA ALA A 357 13.64 -6.36 -35.40
C ALA A 357 15.10 -6.15 -34.95
N VAL A 358 15.55 -6.88 -33.92
CA VAL A 358 16.96 -6.82 -33.49
C VAL A 358 17.84 -7.60 -34.47
N VAL A 359 17.38 -8.75 -34.97
CA VAL A 359 18.10 -9.52 -36.01
C VAL A 359 18.37 -8.66 -37.24
N GLN A 360 17.34 -8.00 -37.77
CA GLN A 360 17.48 -7.09 -38.91
C GLN A 360 18.44 -5.95 -38.63
N LEU A 361 18.33 -5.33 -37.45
CA LEU A 361 19.24 -4.26 -37.01
C LEU A 361 20.71 -4.73 -36.98
N ILE A 362 20.99 -5.89 -36.39
CA ILE A 362 22.35 -6.43 -36.30
C ILE A 362 22.90 -6.72 -37.70
N MET A 363 22.10 -7.36 -38.57
CA MET A 363 22.50 -7.64 -39.95
C MET A 363 22.81 -6.37 -40.76
N GLU A 364 22.05 -5.29 -40.54
CA GLU A 364 22.31 -3.99 -41.17
C GLU A 364 23.61 -3.35 -40.65
N LEU A 365 23.90 -3.47 -39.35
CA LEU A 365 25.14 -2.96 -38.76
C LEU A 365 26.37 -3.73 -39.28
N ASP A 366 26.25 -5.04 -39.45
CA ASP A 366 27.32 -5.90 -39.99
C ASP A 366 27.62 -5.58 -41.47
N ARG A 367 26.59 -5.40 -42.30
CA ARG A 367 26.72 -4.96 -43.71
C ARG A 367 27.42 -3.61 -43.87
N ASN A 368 27.40 -2.76 -42.83
CA ASN A 368 28.00 -1.43 -42.81
C ASN A 368 29.37 -1.39 -42.10
N ASN A 369 30.12 -2.50 -42.07
CA ASN A 369 31.42 -2.66 -41.38
C ASN A 369 31.35 -2.26 -39.89
N ASN A 370 30.22 -2.52 -39.24
CA ASN A 370 29.95 -2.16 -37.85
C ASN A 370 30.15 -0.65 -37.56
N THR A 371 30.14 0.24 -38.56
CA THR A 371 30.11 1.69 -38.30
C THR A 371 28.75 2.02 -37.67
N GLY A 372 28.76 2.69 -36.51
CA GLY A 372 27.55 2.93 -35.71
C GLY A 372 26.40 3.51 -36.54
N PRO A 373 25.14 3.30 -36.14
CA PRO A 373 24.01 3.65 -36.98
C PRO A 373 24.05 5.15 -37.30
N LYS A 374 24.21 5.49 -38.59
CA LYS A 374 23.91 6.83 -39.07
C LYS A 374 22.43 7.04 -38.76
N ILE A 375 22.12 7.94 -37.84
CA ILE A 375 20.77 8.31 -37.42
C ILE A 375 20.01 8.85 -38.65
N PRO A 376 19.21 8.03 -39.36
CA PRO A 376 17.77 8.33 -39.51
C PRO A 376 16.85 7.09 -39.68
N VAL A 377 17.20 5.89 -39.16
CA VAL A 377 16.46 4.64 -39.49
C VAL A 377 15.17 4.41 -38.67
N LEU A 378 15.01 5.05 -37.50
CA LEU A 378 13.77 4.91 -36.72
C LEU A 378 12.51 5.32 -37.51
N THR A 379 12.65 6.23 -38.46
CA THR A 379 11.55 6.71 -39.31
C THR A 379 11.08 5.71 -40.38
N GLU A 380 11.93 4.76 -40.80
CA GLU A 380 11.60 3.79 -41.86
C GLU A 380 10.98 2.51 -41.28
N LEU A 381 11.46 2.01 -40.13
CA LEU A 381 10.88 0.83 -39.45
C LEU A 381 9.40 1.01 -39.06
N HIS A 382 8.98 2.25 -38.74
CA HIS A 382 7.56 2.57 -38.52
C HIS A 382 6.72 2.58 -39.81
N LYS A 383 7.32 2.84 -40.98
CA LYS A 383 6.61 2.78 -42.27
C LYS A 383 6.41 1.34 -42.74
N THR A 384 7.35 0.45 -42.48
CA THR A 384 7.25 -0.96 -42.91
C THR A 384 6.14 -1.71 -42.18
N LYS A 385 5.83 -1.34 -40.92
CA LYS A 385 4.67 -1.86 -40.17
C LYS A 385 3.30 -1.42 -40.71
N ARG A 386 3.21 -0.33 -41.49
CA ARG A 386 1.95 0.11 -42.13
C ARG A 386 1.67 -0.54 -43.48
N LYS A 387 2.64 -1.22 -44.09
CA LYS A 387 2.48 -1.87 -45.40
C LYS A 387 2.10 -3.36 -45.34
N THR A 388 2.01 -3.95 -44.16
CA THR A 388 1.64 -5.37 -43.95
C THR A 388 0.24 -5.56 -43.35
N LEU A 389 -0.55 -4.48 -43.26
CA LEU A 389 -1.95 -4.50 -42.85
C LEU A 389 -2.80 -3.75 -43.89
N ILE A 390 -2.78 -4.23 -45.14
CA ILE A 390 -3.85 -4.03 -46.13
C ILE A 390 -3.94 -5.31 -46.96
#